data_AF-A0A7C7S1J6-F1
#
_entry.id   AF-A0A7C7S1J6-F1
#
_cell.length_a   1.000
_cell.length_b   1.000
_cell.length_c   1.000
_cell.angle_alpha   90.00
_cell.angle_beta   90.00
_cell.angle_gamma   90.00
#
_symmetry.space_group_name_H-M   'P 1'
#
loop_
_entity.id
_entity.type
_entity.pdbx_description
1 polymer ?
#
loop_
_entity_poly.entity_id
_entity_poly.type
_entity_poly.pdbx_seq_one_letter_code
_entity_poly.pdbx_strand_id
1 'polypeptide(L)'
;LESDIEKLESIGVDILFHPSKQEMYPVGYQTCVEVQNITKPLCGKNRPDLFKGVTTVVLKLFNIVRPHNAFFGEKDWQQLAVIETLVKDLSLDVAIIRIPLVREPNGLAMSSRNRCLSDQEKQTALSLSHSLQEAQDFIKQGITSAKIIKNGIRKNLSERKDIEIDYISICDPESFIEKKQIRGRTLIALAAKIGPSRLIDNCIIEEF
;
A
#
# COMPACT_ATOMS: atom_id res chain seq x y z
N LEU A 1 17.82 12.26 4.96
CA LEU A 1 17.72 13.67 4.54
C LEU A 1 18.80 13.99 3.53
N GLU A 2 20.09 13.99 3.87
CA GLU A 2 21.17 14.28 2.89
C GLU A 2 21.10 13.38 1.65
N SER A 3 21.07 12.05 1.83
CA SER A 3 20.89 11.10 0.71
C SER A 3 19.57 11.27 -0.05
N ASP A 4 18.54 11.86 0.57
CA ASP A 4 17.27 12.13 -0.12
C ASP A 4 17.40 13.40 -0.99
N ILE A 5 18.07 14.43 -0.48
CA ILE A 5 18.37 15.67 -1.21
C ILE A 5 19.17 15.35 -2.48
N GLU A 6 20.27 14.60 -2.36
CA GLU A 6 21.13 14.24 -3.52
C GLU A 6 20.34 13.54 -4.63
N LYS A 7 19.43 12.62 -4.26
CA LYS A 7 18.59 11.90 -5.22
C LYS A 7 17.58 12.83 -5.90
N LEU A 8 16.95 13.71 -5.13
CA LEU A 8 15.96 14.66 -5.65
C LEU A 8 16.62 15.71 -6.56
N GLU A 9 17.80 16.20 -6.20
CA GLU A 9 18.62 17.08 -7.03
C GLU A 9 19.01 16.41 -8.35
N SER A 10 19.40 15.14 -8.32
CA SER A 10 19.81 14.39 -9.53
C SER A 10 18.72 14.24 -10.58
N ILE A 11 17.45 14.39 -10.19
CA ILE A 11 16.29 14.31 -11.09
C ILE A 11 15.60 15.68 -11.29
N GLY A 12 16.22 16.76 -10.81
CA GLY A 12 15.74 18.13 -11.04
C GLY A 12 14.49 18.52 -10.25
N VAL A 13 14.33 18.03 -9.01
CA VAL A 13 13.26 18.51 -8.13
C VAL A 13 13.55 19.95 -7.69
N ASP A 14 12.60 20.86 -7.96
CA ASP A 14 12.76 22.29 -7.65
C ASP A 14 12.74 22.60 -6.14
N ILE A 15 11.88 21.91 -5.38
CA ILE A 15 11.64 22.19 -3.95
C ILE A 15 11.46 20.89 -3.17
N LEU A 16 12.25 20.74 -2.11
CA LEU A 16 12.00 19.77 -1.04
C LEU A 16 11.28 20.48 0.13
N PHE A 17 9.98 20.21 0.31
CA PHE A 17 9.24 20.66 1.48
C PHE A 17 9.51 19.74 2.68
N HIS A 18 10.28 20.23 3.65
CA HIS A 18 10.70 19.46 4.83
C HIS A 18 10.34 20.17 6.15
N PRO A 19 9.04 20.27 6.51
CA PRO A 19 8.62 20.91 7.75
C PRO A 19 8.91 20.02 8.96
N SER A 20 9.13 20.66 10.10
CA SER A 20 9.12 20.02 11.41
C SER A 20 7.71 19.58 11.81
N LYS A 21 7.64 18.67 12.81
CA LYS A 21 6.36 18.26 13.41
C LYS A 21 5.59 19.45 13.98
N GLN A 22 6.28 20.41 14.58
CA GLN A 22 5.67 21.57 15.23
C GLN A 22 5.05 22.54 14.21
N GLU A 23 5.69 22.71 13.05
CA GLU A 23 5.14 23.50 11.94
C GLU A 23 3.90 22.82 11.33
N MET A 24 3.93 21.49 11.23
CA MET A 24 2.76 20.74 10.75
C MET A 24 1.61 20.73 11.78
N TYR A 25 1.93 20.55 13.06
CA TYR A 25 0.98 20.34 14.14
C TYR A 25 1.38 21.19 15.37
N PRO A 26 0.97 22.47 15.41
CA PRO A 26 1.25 23.34 16.55
C PRO A 26 0.56 22.86 17.83
N VAL A 27 0.99 23.41 18.98
CA VAL A 27 0.34 23.13 20.28
C VAL A 27 -1.14 23.45 20.20
N GLY A 28 -2.00 22.52 20.61
CA GLY A 28 -3.45 22.68 20.56
C GLY A 28 -4.09 22.36 19.20
N TYR A 29 -3.38 21.69 18.28
CA TYR A 29 -3.97 21.20 17.03
C TYR A 29 -5.14 20.23 17.30
N GLN A 30 -6.33 20.56 16.79
CA GLN A 30 -7.59 19.86 17.12
C GLN A 30 -8.29 19.20 15.91
N THR A 31 -7.87 19.52 14.69
CA THR A 31 -8.59 19.08 13.48
C THR A 31 -8.09 17.73 12.97
N CYS A 32 -8.99 16.81 12.69
CA CYS A 32 -8.68 15.59 11.95
C CYS A 32 -9.73 15.34 10.87
N VAL A 33 -9.36 14.55 9.87
CA VAL A 33 -10.23 14.17 8.76
C VAL A 33 -10.30 12.66 8.72
N GLU A 34 -11.49 12.10 8.53
CA GLU A 34 -11.71 10.67 8.48
C GLU A 34 -12.55 10.31 7.25
N VAL A 35 -12.05 9.36 6.47
CA VAL A 35 -12.83 8.68 5.42
C VAL A 35 -13.37 7.39 6.03
N GLN A 36 -14.68 7.17 5.91
CA GLN A 36 -15.34 6.04 6.56
C GLN A 36 -15.37 4.78 5.67
N ASN A 37 -15.59 3.61 6.28
CA ASN A 37 -15.84 2.31 5.64
C ASN A 37 -14.66 1.70 4.87
N ILE A 38 -14.15 2.37 3.84
CA ILE A 38 -12.98 1.95 3.03
C ILE A 38 -11.70 1.81 3.89
N THR A 39 -11.66 2.50 5.03
CA THR A 39 -10.56 2.48 6.00
C THR A 39 -10.64 1.33 7.01
N LYS A 40 -11.77 0.62 7.12
CA LYS A 40 -11.98 -0.45 8.11
C LYS A 40 -11.33 -1.81 7.75
N PRO A 41 -11.33 -2.28 6.48
CA PRO A 41 -10.72 -3.55 6.11
C PRO A 41 -9.19 -3.46 5.99
N LEU A 42 -8.56 -4.59 5.65
CA LEU A 42 -7.13 -4.71 5.34
C LEU A 42 -6.22 -4.06 6.41
N CYS A 43 -5.38 -3.09 6.03
CA CYS A 43 -4.43 -2.44 6.92
C CYS A 43 -5.11 -1.71 8.07
N GLY A 44 -6.30 -1.16 7.85
CA GLY A 44 -6.99 -0.39 8.88
C GLY A 44 -7.63 -1.25 9.97
N LYS A 45 -7.93 -2.53 9.68
CA LYS A 45 -8.49 -3.46 10.67
C LYS A 45 -7.63 -3.56 11.93
N ASN A 46 -6.31 -3.60 11.75
CA ASN A 46 -5.33 -3.72 12.84
C ASN A 46 -4.63 -2.38 13.16
N ARG A 47 -5.04 -1.28 12.51
CA ARG A 47 -4.42 0.05 12.61
C ARG A 47 -5.50 1.16 12.58
N PRO A 48 -6.35 1.26 13.61
CA PRO A 48 -7.58 2.07 13.58
C PRO A 48 -7.37 3.56 13.31
N ASP A 49 -6.21 4.13 13.68
CA ASP A 49 -5.89 5.55 13.45
C ASP A 49 -5.05 5.82 12.20
N LEU A 50 -4.63 4.77 11.47
CA LEU A 50 -3.71 4.91 10.33
C LEU A 50 -4.25 5.90 9.30
N PHE A 51 -5.47 5.64 8.82
CA PHE A 51 -6.01 6.40 7.71
C PHE A 51 -6.47 7.79 8.14
N LYS A 52 -6.97 7.97 9.37
CA LYS A 52 -7.23 9.31 9.94
C LYS A 52 -5.96 10.17 9.94
N GLY A 53 -4.82 9.59 10.30
CA GLY A 53 -3.52 10.28 10.20
C GLY A 53 -3.15 10.64 8.76
N VAL A 54 -3.28 9.68 7.84
CA VAL A 54 -3.00 9.87 6.41
C VAL A 54 -3.88 10.99 5.81
N THR A 55 -5.19 10.91 5.96
CA THR A 55 -6.13 11.87 5.36
C THR A 55 -5.94 13.27 5.95
N THR A 56 -5.66 13.37 7.25
CA THR A 56 -5.37 14.65 7.91
C THR A 56 -4.10 15.30 7.36
N VAL A 57 -3.00 14.53 7.28
CA VAL A 57 -1.73 15.09 6.78
C VAL A 57 -1.80 15.40 5.28
N VAL A 58 -2.41 14.54 4.48
CA VAL A 58 -2.52 14.72 3.02
C VAL A 58 -3.39 15.92 2.69
N LEU A 59 -4.55 16.10 3.35
CA LEU A 59 -5.37 17.30 3.13
C LEU A 59 -4.59 18.58 3.48
N LYS A 60 -3.88 18.57 4.61
CA LYS A 60 -3.05 19.72 5.02
C LYS A 60 -1.96 20.00 3.98
N LEU A 61 -1.29 18.98 3.46
CA LEU A 61 -0.28 19.13 2.40
C LEU A 61 -0.86 19.66 1.09
N PHE A 62 -2.04 19.20 0.67
CA PHE A 62 -2.72 19.73 -0.51
C PHE A 62 -3.08 21.21 -0.34
N ASN A 63 -3.52 21.63 0.85
CA ASN A 63 -3.80 23.03 1.12
C ASN A 63 -2.55 23.92 1.15
N ILE A 64 -1.39 23.39 1.56
CA ILE A 64 -0.11 24.11 1.59
C ILE A 64 0.49 24.21 0.20
N VAL A 65 0.65 23.08 -0.48
CA VAL A 65 1.37 22.97 -1.76
C VAL A 65 0.49 23.39 -2.95
N ARG A 66 -0.83 23.17 -2.86
CA ARG A 66 -1.80 23.37 -3.95
C ARG A 66 -1.35 22.71 -5.27
N PRO A 67 -1.08 21.40 -5.26
CA PRO A 67 -0.59 20.73 -6.45
C PRO A 67 -1.71 20.52 -7.47
N HIS A 68 -1.40 20.66 -8.76
CA HIS A 68 -2.29 20.21 -9.84
C HIS A 68 -2.37 18.68 -9.90
N ASN A 69 -1.24 18.01 -9.69
CA ASN A 69 -1.10 16.56 -9.72
C ASN A 69 -0.37 16.08 -8.47
N ALA A 70 -0.86 15.00 -7.83
CA ALA A 70 -0.20 14.34 -6.73
C ALA A 70 -0.02 12.84 -7.02
N PHE A 71 1.21 12.36 -6.86
CA PHE A 71 1.62 11.03 -7.28
C PHE A 71 1.67 10.07 -6.08
N PHE A 72 0.99 8.94 -6.19
CA PHE A 72 0.93 7.92 -5.13
C PHE A 72 1.15 6.52 -5.71
N GLY A 73 1.97 5.72 -5.03
CA GLY A 73 2.30 4.37 -5.48
C GLY A 73 1.20 3.34 -5.21
N GLU A 74 0.95 2.46 -6.17
CA GLU A 74 -0.04 1.38 -6.10
C GLU A 74 0.31 0.30 -5.06
N LYS A 75 1.54 0.28 -4.56
CA LYS A 75 1.95 -0.59 -3.44
C LYS A 75 1.06 -0.40 -2.21
N ASP A 76 0.71 0.84 -1.89
CA ASP A 76 -0.19 1.19 -0.80
C ASP A 76 -1.63 1.35 -1.33
N TRP A 77 -2.15 0.34 -2.03
CA TRP A 77 -3.43 0.41 -2.77
C TRP A 77 -4.61 0.94 -1.93
N GLN A 78 -4.74 0.49 -0.68
CA GLN A 78 -5.79 1.00 0.22
C GLN A 78 -5.59 2.48 0.55
N GLN A 79 -4.36 2.95 0.73
CA GLN A 79 -4.08 4.36 0.97
C GLN A 79 -4.46 5.20 -0.25
N LEU A 80 -4.09 4.73 -1.44
CA LEU A 80 -4.42 5.38 -2.70
C LEU A 80 -5.94 5.52 -2.86
N ALA A 81 -6.69 4.44 -2.69
CA ALA A 81 -8.15 4.48 -2.78
C ALA A 81 -8.79 5.40 -1.71
N VAL A 82 -8.25 5.44 -0.49
CA VAL A 82 -8.68 6.37 0.58
C VAL A 82 -8.43 7.83 0.18
N ILE A 83 -7.28 8.14 -0.41
CA ILE A 83 -6.93 9.50 -0.85
C ILE A 83 -7.78 9.92 -2.05
N GLU A 84 -8.02 9.04 -3.02
CA GLU A 84 -8.93 9.31 -4.13
C GLU A 84 -10.36 9.59 -3.65
N THR A 85 -10.83 8.83 -2.65
CA THR A 85 -12.13 9.08 -2.00
C THR A 85 -12.14 10.44 -1.31
N LEU A 86 -11.09 10.78 -0.55
CA LEU A 86 -10.95 12.08 0.11
C LEU A 86 -11.02 13.25 -0.90
N VAL A 87 -10.27 13.15 -2.00
CA VAL A 87 -10.22 14.18 -3.06
C VAL A 87 -11.58 14.35 -3.69
N LYS A 88 -12.24 13.25 -4.04
CA LYS A 88 -13.58 13.25 -4.64
C LYS A 88 -14.62 13.84 -3.69
N ASP A 89 -14.71 13.34 -2.46
CA ASP A 89 -15.77 13.68 -1.51
C ASP A 89 -15.65 15.13 -1.03
N LEU A 90 -14.43 15.66 -0.91
CA LEU A 90 -14.19 17.06 -0.53
C LEU A 90 -14.03 18.00 -1.71
N SER A 91 -14.24 17.53 -2.94
CA SER A 91 -14.14 18.33 -4.18
C SER A 91 -12.79 19.08 -4.27
N LEU A 92 -11.70 18.40 -3.96
CA LEU A 92 -10.36 18.99 -4.01
C LEU A 92 -9.88 19.11 -5.47
N ASP A 93 -9.32 20.27 -5.82
CA ASP A 93 -8.76 20.54 -7.14
C ASP A 93 -7.32 19.98 -7.26
N VAL A 94 -7.21 18.65 -7.23
CA VAL A 94 -5.96 17.91 -7.40
C VAL A 94 -6.22 16.58 -8.12
N ALA A 95 -5.46 16.31 -9.17
CA ALA A 95 -5.49 15.01 -9.84
C ALA A 95 -4.58 14.00 -9.13
N ILE A 96 -5.14 12.85 -8.75
CA ILE A 96 -4.35 11.74 -8.18
C ILE A 96 -3.81 10.87 -9.30
N ILE A 97 -2.48 10.78 -9.41
CA ILE A 97 -1.79 9.98 -10.40
C ILE A 97 -1.25 8.71 -9.74
N ARG A 98 -1.74 7.56 -10.18
CA ARG A 98 -1.29 6.24 -9.71
C ARG A 98 0.06 5.90 -10.34
N ILE A 99 1.03 5.54 -9.51
CA ILE A 99 2.35 5.08 -9.95
C ILE A 99 2.42 3.56 -9.75
N PRO A 100 2.70 2.78 -10.81
CA PRO A 100 2.82 1.32 -10.69
C PRO A 100 3.79 0.89 -9.59
N LEU A 101 3.49 -0.25 -8.96
CA LEU A 101 4.35 -0.84 -7.95
C LEU A 101 5.73 -1.16 -8.54
N VAL A 102 6.77 -0.49 -8.03
CA VAL A 102 8.16 -0.74 -8.41
C VAL A 102 8.75 -1.85 -7.53
N ARG A 103 9.45 -2.78 -8.16
CA ARG A 103 10.13 -3.91 -7.51
C ARG A 103 11.64 -3.76 -7.62
N GLU A 104 12.35 -4.25 -6.63
CA GLU A 104 13.78 -4.54 -6.73
C GLU A 104 14.04 -5.58 -7.84
N PRO A 105 15.26 -5.70 -8.38
CA PRO A 105 15.56 -6.68 -9.45
C PRO A 105 15.21 -8.14 -9.10
N ASN A 106 15.19 -8.47 -7.82
CA ASN A 106 14.81 -9.79 -7.30
C ASN A 106 13.28 -10.00 -7.19
N GLY A 107 12.46 -8.98 -7.44
CA GLY A 107 11.00 -9.02 -7.35
C GLY A 107 10.41 -8.48 -6.04
N LEU A 108 11.23 -8.17 -5.03
CA LEU A 108 10.73 -7.60 -3.78
C LEU A 108 10.12 -6.22 -4.00
N ALA A 109 8.91 -5.97 -3.53
CA ALA A 109 8.30 -4.63 -3.60
C ALA A 109 9.20 -3.60 -2.90
N MET A 110 9.57 -2.53 -3.61
CA MET A 110 10.48 -1.52 -3.06
C MET A 110 9.86 -0.87 -1.82
N SER A 111 10.62 -0.78 -0.73
CA SER A 111 10.18 -0.25 0.55
C SER A 111 11.34 0.36 1.31
N SER A 112 11.14 1.53 1.90
CA SER A 112 12.10 2.04 2.90
C SER A 112 12.25 1.09 4.08
N ARG A 113 11.26 0.23 4.35
CA ARG A 113 11.33 -0.82 5.38
C ARG A 113 12.26 -1.99 5.04
N ASN A 114 12.62 -2.18 3.76
CA ASN A 114 13.52 -3.28 3.36
C ASN A 114 14.93 -3.10 3.95
N ARG A 115 15.33 -1.86 4.29
CA ARG A 115 16.60 -1.56 4.97
C ARG A 115 16.70 -2.14 6.38
N CYS A 116 15.56 -2.45 7.00
CA CYS A 116 15.50 -3.02 8.35
C CYS A 116 15.55 -4.55 8.35
N LEU A 117 15.64 -5.16 7.17
CA LEU A 117 15.73 -6.61 7.01
C LEU A 117 17.20 -7.03 6.89
N SER A 118 17.57 -8.07 7.62
CA SER A 118 18.76 -8.88 7.33
C SER A 118 18.65 -9.55 5.96
N ASP A 119 19.76 -10.06 5.43
CA ASP A 119 19.74 -10.72 4.12
C ASP A 119 18.88 -11.99 4.13
N GLN A 120 18.84 -12.73 5.25
CA GLN A 120 17.95 -13.87 5.42
C GLN A 120 16.47 -13.43 5.40
N GLU A 121 16.13 -12.35 6.11
CA GLU A 121 14.76 -11.82 6.13
C GLU A 121 14.34 -11.25 4.77
N LYS A 122 15.27 -10.69 3.97
CA LYS A 122 14.99 -10.31 2.58
C LYS A 122 14.64 -11.51 1.71
N GLN A 123 15.35 -12.63 1.88
CA GLN A 123 15.00 -13.88 1.18
C GLN A 123 13.61 -14.38 1.58
N THR A 124 13.26 -14.29 2.85
CA THR A 124 11.89 -14.57 3.31
C THR A 124 10.88 -13.59 2.71
N ALA A 125 11.19 -12.30 2.66
CA ALA A 125 10.30 -11.27 2.11
C ALA A 125 9.98 -11.49 0.62
N LEU A 126 10.88 -12.10 -0.15
CA LEU A 126 10.60 -12.46 -1.54
C LEU A 126 9.40 -13.41 -1.70
N SER A 127 9.11 -14.24 -0.69
CA SER A 127 7.95 -15.14 -0.70
C SER A 127 6.62 -14.41 -0.88
N LEU A 128 6.53 -13.14 -0.46
CA LEU A 128 5.36 -12.27 -0.67
C LEU A 128 5.07 -12.10 -2.17
N SER A 129 6.10 -11.69 -2.92
CA SER A 129 6.00 -11.47 -4.36
C SER A 129 5.81 -12.78 -5.13
N HIS A 130 6.51 -13.85 -4.75
CA HIS A 130 6.37 -15.17 -5.36
C HIS A 130 4.95 -15.74 -5.16
N SER A 131 4.38 -15.60 -3.97
CA SER A 131 3.01 -16.06 -3.70
C SER A 131 1.97 -15.33 -4.53
N LEU A 132 2.18 -14.03 -4.82
CA LEU A 132 1.30 -13.27 -5.73
C LEU A 132 1.46 -13.73 -7.18
N GLN A 133 2.68 -14.07 -7.61
CA GLN A 133 2.93 -14.63 -8.95
C GLN A 133 2.25 -15.99 -9.12
N GLU A 134 2.38 -16.89 -8.15
CA GLU A 134 1.70 -18.19 -8.16
C GLU A 134 0.17 -18.03 -8.19
N ALA A 135 -0.36 -17.06 -7.42
CA ALA A 135 -1.77 -16.74 -7.46
C ALA A 135 -2.21 -16.31 -8.87
N GLN A 136 -1.45 -15.46 -9.55
CA GLN A 136 -1.73 -15.07 -10.94
C GLN A 136 -1.69 -16.27 -11.89
N ASP A 137 -0.74 -17.19 -11.72
CA ASP A 137 -0.61 -18.34 -12.61
C ASP A 137 -1.74 -19.36 -12.42
N PHE A 138 -2.21 -19.56 -11.18
CA PHE A 138 -3.44 -20.33 -10.92
C PHE A 138 -4.67 -19.73 -11.61
N ILE A 139 -4.77 -18.40 -11.63
CA ILE A 139 -5.89 -17.72 -12.27
C ILE A 139 -5.82 -17.89 -13.79
N LYS A 140 -4.63 -17.76 -14.39
CA LYS A 140 -4.42 -18.03 -15.83
C LYS A 140 -4.78 -19.47 -16.21
N GLN A 141 -4.65 -20.42 -15.28
CA GLN A 141 -5.07 -21.81 -15.45
C GLN A 141 -6.58 -22.04 -15.24
N GLY A 142 -7.36 -20.97 -15.01
CA GLY A 142 -8.82 -21.03 -14.83
C GLY A 142 -9.28 -21.22 -13.38
N ILE A 143 -8.37 -21.23 -12.40
CA ILE A 143 -8.75 -21.29 -10.98
C ILE A 143 -9.27 -19.92 -10.56
N THR A 144 -10.58 -19.81 -10.34
CA THR A 144 -11.22 -18.54 -9.93
C THR A 144 -11.62 -18.53 -8.46
N SER A 145 -11.54 -19.65 -7.74
CA SER A 145 -11.95 -19.71 -6.33
C SER A 145 -10.99 -18.95 -5.43
N ALA A 146 -11.46 -17.84 -4.84
CA ALA A 146 -10.66 -17.02 -3.93
C ALA A 146 -10.17 -17.82 -2.72
N LYS A 147 -10.95 -18.82 -2.27
CA LYS A 147 -10.54 -19.71 -1.17
C LYS A 147 -9.32 -20.55 -1.54
N ILE A 148 -9.30 -21.12 -2.74
CA ILE A 148 -8.19 -21.97 -3.21
C ILE A 148 -6.92 -21.11 -3.31
N ILE A 149 -7.03 -19.93 -3.92
CA ILE A 149 -5.89 -19.02 -4.12
C ILE A 149 -5.36 -18.51 -2.77
N LYS A 150 -6.23 -18.05 -1.86
CA LYS A 150 -5.81 -17.64 -0.51
C LYS A 150 -5.10 -18.76 0.25
N ASN A 151 -5.54 -19.99 0.09
CA ASN A 151 -4.89 -21.14 0.72
C ASN A 151 -3.52 -21.44 0.10
N GLY A 152 -3.37 -21.29 -1.23
CA GLY A 152 -2.08 -21.40 -1.92
C GLY A 152 -1.07 -20.38 -1.40
N ILE A 153 -1.46 -19.09 -1.38
CA ILE A 153 -0.64 -18.00 -0.83
C ILE A 153 -0.26 -18.31 0.62
N ARG A 154 -1.24 -18.65 1.47
CA ARG A 154 -0.98 -18.94 2.88
C ARG A 154 0.00 -20.09 3.05
N LYS A 155 -0.14 -21.17 2.27
CA LYS A 155 0.74 -22.33 2.33
C LYS A 155 2.18 -21.94 1.99
N ASN A 156 2.39 -21.25 0.87
CA ASN A 156 3.72 -20.80 0.43
C ASN A 156 4.41 -19.95 1.50
N LEU A 157 3.70 -18.96 2.05
CA LEU A 157 4.24 -18.11 3.10
C LEU A 157 4.55 -18.92 4.38
N SER A 158 3.68 -19.84 4.78
CA SER A 158 3.82 -20.61 6.03
C SER A 158 4.97 -21.63 6.01
N GLU A 159 5.60 -21.89 4.87
CA GLU A 159 6.80 -22.74 4.77
C GLU A 159 8.05 -22.06 5.35
N ARG A 160 7.99 -20.74 5.60
CA ARG A 160 9.05 -19.95 6.25
C ARG A 160 8.71 -19.75 7.73
N LYS A 161 9.69 -19.91 8.62
CA LYS A 161 9.49 -19.85 10.09
C LYS A 161 9.43 -18.42 10.64
N ASP A 162 9.94 -17.46 9.87
CA ASP A 162 10.19 -16.07 10.26
C ASP A 162 9.18 -15.08 9.68
N ILE A 163 8.04 -15.59 9.16
CA ILE A 163 6.94 -14.79 8.64
C ILE A 163 5.66 -14.99 9.45
N GLU A 164 5.08 -13.87 9.89
CA GLU A 164 3.79 -13.83 10.57
C GLU A 164 2.79 -13.13 9.64
N ILE A 165 1.84 -13.89 9.08
CA ILE A 165 0.85 -13.37 8.15
C ILE A 165 -0.17 -12.52 8.92
N ASP A 166 -0.27 -11.23 8.56
CA ASP A 166 -1.27 -10.31 9.10
C ASP A 166 -2.62 -10.52 8.39
N TYR A 167 -2.61 -10.42 7.06
CA TYR A 167 -3.77 -10.79 6.25
C TYR A 167 -3.38 -11.25 4.84
N ILE A 168 -4.29 -12.01 4.24
CA ILE A 168 -4.36 -12.27 2.81
C ILE A 168 -5.80 -12.02 2.41
N SER A 169 -6.02 -11.09 1.49
CA SER A 169 -7.34 -10.67 1.03
C SER A 169 -7.43 -10.78 -0.49
N ILE A 170 -8.59 -11.22 -0.96
CA ILE A 170 -8.96 -11.16 -2.38
C ILE A 170 -10.28 -10.42 -2.43
N CYS A 171 -10.25 -9.18 -2.88
CA CYS A 171 -11.35 -8.25 -2.73
C CYS A 171 -11.56 -7.37 -3.97
N ASP A 172 -12.66 -6.65 -3.95
CA ASP A 172 -12.89 -5.54 -4.87
C ASP A 172 -11.89 -4.41 -4.62
N PRO A 173 -11.23 -3.85 -5.65
CA PRO A 173 -10.15 -2.87 -5.49
C PRO A 173 -10.60 -1.49 -4.99
N GLU A 174 -11.90 -1.20 -5.00
CA GLU A 174 -12.45 0.11 -4.59
C GLU A 174 -13.14 0.00 -3.23
N SER A 175 -14.04 -0.98 -3.09
CA SER A 175 -14.82 -1.18 -1.86
C SER A 175 -14.13 -2.05 -0.82
N PHE A 176 -13.09 -2.81 -1.21
CA PHE A 176 -12.40 -3.81 -0.38
C PHE A 176 -13.32 -4.90 0.18
N ILE A 177 -14.48 -5.11 -0.44
CA ILE A 177 -15.38 -6.22 -0.11
C ILE A 177 -14.76 -7.52 -0.61
N GLU A 178 -14.65 -8.52 0.28
CA GLU A 178 -14.09 -9.84 -0.03
C GLU A 178 -14.87 -10.54 -1.15
N LYS A 179 -14.15 -11.04 -2.14
CA LYS A 179 -14.70 -11.80 -3.26
C LYS A 179 -14.60 -13.30 -2.97
N LYS A 180 -15.65 -14.05 -3.36
CA LYS A 180 -15.64 -15.53 -3.32
C LYS A 180 -15.00 -16.14 -4.58
N GLN A 181 -15.12 -15.44 -5.70
CA GLN A 181 -14.54 -15.80 -6.99
C GLN A 181 -13.85 -14.58 -7.61
N ILE A 182 -12.77 -14.82 -8.33
CA ILE A 182 -12.10 -13.81 -9.13
C ILE A 182 -12.92 -13.64 -10.41
N ARG A 183 -13.72 -12.57 -10.42
CA ARG A 183 -14.54 -12.11 -11.52
C ARG A 183 -14.45 -10.59 -11.59
N GLY A 184 -14.25 -10.09 -12.79
CA GLY A 184 -13.94 -8.68 -12.98
C GLY A 184 -12.64 -8.26 -12.31
N ARG A 185 -12.40 -6.96 -12.29
CA ARG A 185 -11.25 -6.35 -11.64
C ARG A 185 -11.14 -6.75 -10.17
N THR A 186 -10.02 -7.32 -9.76
CA THR A 186 -9.87 -7.94 -8.43
C THR A 186 -8.50 -7.61 -7.83
N LEU A 187 -8.48 -7.15 -6.57
CA LEU A 187 -7.27 -6.94 -5.80
C LEU A 187 -6.91 -8.18 -5.01
N ILE A 188 -5.69 -8.68 -5.15
CA ILE A 188 -5.08 -9.64 -4.24
C ILE A 188 -4.06 -8.87 -3.40
N ALA A 189 -4.35 -8.69 -2.11
CA ALA A 189 -3.51 -7.93 -1.20
C ALA A 189 -3.08 -8.78 -0.01
N LEU A 190 -1.84 -8.62 0.41
CA LEU A 190 -1.30 -9.31 1.57
C LEU A 190 -0.44 -8.39 2.44
N ALA A 191 -0.36 -8.76 3.71
CA ALA A 191 0.53 -8.14 4.67
C ALA A 191 1.11 -9.22 5.58
N ALA A 192 2.38 -9.08 5.91
CA ALA A 192 3.06 -9.97 6.84
C ALA A 192 4.13 -9.22 7.61
N LYS A 193 4.45 -9.72 8.80
CA LYS A 193 5.58 -9.26 9.60
C LYS A 193 6.75 -10.24 9.39
N ILE A 194 7.90 -9.68 9.06
CA ILE A 194 9.18 -10.40 8.89
C ILE A 194 10.21 -9.64 9.70
N GLY A 195 10.73 -10.30 10.74
CA GLY A 195 11.56 -9.65 11.75
C GLY A 195 10.85 -8.45 12.40
N PRO A 196 11.49 -7.26 12.43
CA PRO A 196 10.87 -6.05 12.98
C PRO A 196 9.91 -5.36 12.01
N SER A 197 9.88 -5.78 10.73
CA SER A 197 9.21 -5.03 9.66
C SER A 197 7.88 -5.65 9.29
N ARG A 198 6.82 -4.83 9.28
CA ARG A 198 5.56 -5.17 8.59
C ARG A 198 5.64 -4.76 7.13
N LEU A 199 5.60 -5.74 6.24
CA LEU A 199 5.63 -5.56 4.79
C LEU A 199 4.23 -5.76 4.21
N ILE A 200 3.99 -5.12 3.07
CA ILE A 200 2.78 -5.28 2.27
C ILE A 200 3.18 -5.49 0.83
N ASP A 201 2.38 -6.25 0.11
CA ASP A 201 2.47 -6.42 -1.34
C ASP A 201 1.06 -6.67 -1.86
N ASN A 202 0.83 -6.36 -3.13
CA ASN A 202 -0.45 -6.59 -3.79
C ASN A 202 -0.27 -6.77 -5.30
N CYS A 203 -1.28 -7.34 -5.94
CA CYS A 203 -1.44 -7.30 -7.38
C CYS A 203 -2.91 -7.08 -7.77
N ILE A 204 -3.10 -6.33 -8.85
CA ILE A 204 -4.39 -6.18 -9.49
C ILE A 204 -4.54 -7.24 -10.59
N ILE A 205 -5.68 -7.90 -10.60
CA ILE A 205 -6.11 -8.77 -11.69
C ILE A 205 -7.13 -7.98 -12.49
N GLU A 206 -6.75 -7.61 -13.71
CA GLU A 206 -7.67 -7.03 -14.68
C GLU A 206 -8.50 -8.13 -15.35
N GLU A 207 -9.59 -7.77 -16.02
CA GLU A 207 -10.50 -8.75 -16.66
C GLU A 207 -9.78 -9.71 -17.62
N PHE A 208 -10.28 -10.95 -17.67
CA PHE A 208 -9.92 -11.98 -18.65
C PHE A 208 -10.97 -12.06 -19.74
#